data_AF-A0A351VD70-F1
#
_entry.id   AF-A0A351VD70-F1
#
_cell.length_a   1.000
_cell.length_b   1.000
_cell.length_c   1.000
_cell.angle_alpha   90.00
_cell.angle_beta   90.00
_cell.angle_gamma   90.00
#
_symmetry.space_group_name_H-M   'P 1'
#
loop_
_entity.id
_entity.type
_entity.pdbx_description
1 polymer ?
#
loop_
_entity_poly.entity_id
_entity_poly.type
_entity_poly.pdbx_seq_one_letter_code
_entity_poly.pdbx_strand_id
1 'polypeptide(L)' 'KDIGSMACVLKGKVDQIIMTGGIAYDKAVTDGLKERAGFIAPVTVYPGEDELLALVQGAIRVMTGKEEAMVY' A
#
# COMPACT_ATOMS: atom_id res chain seq x y z
N LYS A 1 -14.41 -3.23 -4.33
CA LYS A 1 -14.41 -4.70 -4.41
C LYS A 1 -13.15 -5.27 -3.77
N ASP A 2 -11.96 -4.92 -4.26
CA ASP A 2 -10.75 -5.66 -3.91
C ASP A 2 -10.29 -5.49 -2.45
N ILE A 3 -10.46 -4.29 -1.87
CA ILE A 3 -10.24 -4.07 -0.42
C ILE A 3 -11.06 -5.06 0.42
N GLY A 4 -12.34 -5.24 0.10
CA GLY A 4 -13.22 -6.20 0.77
C GLY A 4 -12.81 -7.65 0.54
N SER A 5 -12.31 -8.00 -0.65
CA SER A 5 -11.80 -9.35 -0.93
C SER A 5 -10.55 -9.66 -0.10
N MET A 6 -9.64 -8.68 0.07
CA MET A 6 -8.43 -8.84 0.88
C MET A 6 -8.73 -8.94 2.37
N ALA A 7 -9.78 -8.27 2.86
CA ALA A 7 -10.25 -8.47 4.21
C ALA A 7 -10.61 -9.94 4.48
N CYS A 8 -11.22 -10.64 3.52
CA CYS A 8 -11.50 -12.07 3.64
C CYS A 8 -10.21 -12.92 3.67
N VAL A 9 -9.25 -12.63 2.78
CA VAL A 9 -7.93 -13.30 2.76
C VAL A 9 -7.22 -13.18 4.11
N LEU A 10 -7.28 -11.99 4.72
CA LEU A 10 -6.69 -11.70 6.02
C LEU A 10 -7.58 -12.13 7.21
N LYS A 11 -8.67 -12.87 6.96
CA LYS A 11 -9.62 -13.35 8.00
C LYS A 11 -10.19 -12.22 8.85
N GLY A 12 -10.42 -11.06 8.25
CA GLY A 12 -10.90 -9.84 8.90
C GLY A 12 -9.88 -9.15 9.81
N LYS A 13 -8.65 -9.69 9.94
CA LYS A 13 -7.58 -9.11 10.76
C LYS A 13 -6.81 -8.10 9.93
N VAL A 14 -7.42 -6.94 9.71
CA VAL A 14 -6.83 -5.83 8.96
C VAL A 14 -6.48 -4.73 9.94
N ASP A 15 -5.19 -4.43 10.10
CA ASP A 15 -4.74 -3.37 10.99
C ASP A 15 -4.99 -1.98 10.38
N GLN A 16 -4.79 -1.84 9.07
CA GLN A 16 -4.90 -0.57 8.36
C GLN A 16 -5.17 -0.78 6.86
N ILE A 17 -5.87 0.17 6.25
CA ILE A 17 -5.96 0.33 4.79
C ILE A 17 -5.15 1.55 4.38
N ILE A 18 -4.14 1.35 3.52
CA ILE A 18 -3.32 2.44 2.97
C ILE A 18 -3.76 2.73 1.54
N MET A 19 -4.12 3.98 1.26
CA MET A 19 -4.37 4.48 -0.09
C MET A 19 -3.17 5.30 -0.55
N THR A 20 -2.47 4.83 -1.58
CA THR A 20 -1.28 5.45 -2.14
C THR A 20 -1.33 5.45 -3.67
N GLY A 21 -0.27 5.89 -4.34
CA GLY A 21 -0.25 6.10 -5.78
C GLY A 21 -0.78 7.47 -6.18
N GLY A 22 -0.65 7.81 -7.47
CA GLY A 22 -1.10 9.11 -7.99
C GLY A 22 -2.60 9.39 -7.80
N ILE A 23 -3.45 8.36 -7.84
CA ILE A 23 -4.92 8.53 -7.69
C ILE A 23 -5.33 8.97 -6.28
N ALA A 24 -4.47 8.75 -5.27
CA ALA A 24 -4.76 9.12 -3.89
C ALA A 24 -4.75 10.66 -3.65
N TYR A 25 -4.38 11.47 -4.64
CA TYR A 25 -4.59 12.92 -4.61
C TYR A 25 -6.05 13.32 -4.89
N ASP A 26 -6.85 12.45 -5.52
CA ASP A 26 -8.25 12.73 -5.80
C ASP A 26 -9.13 12.45 -4.56
N LYS A 27 -9.62 13.53 -3.95
CA LYS A 27 -10.47 13.43 -2.75
C LYS A 27 -11.78 12.71 -3.00
N ALA A 28 -12.40 12.87 -4.17
CA ALA A 28 -13.66 12.19 -4.47
C ALA A 28 -13.46 10.66 -4.48
N VAL A 29 -12.31 10.22 -5.00
CA VAL A 29 -11.92 8.81 -4.98
C VAL A 29 -11.62 8.34 -3.56
N THR A 30 -10.76 9.05 -2.82
CA THR A 30 -10.36 8.62 -1.46
C THR A 30 -11.54 8.60 -0.50
N ASP A 31 -12.41 9.62 -0.55
CA ASP A 31 -13.57 9.72 0.33
C ASP A 31 -14.62 8.66 -0.03
N GLY A 32 -14.86 8.42 -1.32
CA GLY A 32 -15.77 7.36 -1.77
C GLY A 32 -15.29 5.95 -1.39
N LEU A 33 -13.98 5.69 -1.45
CA LEU A 33 -13.42 4.42 -0.99
C LEU A 33 -13.48 4.30 0.54
N LYS A 34 -13.20 5.38 1.26
CA LYS A 34 -13.27 5.42 2.73
C LYS A 34 -14.69 5.17 3.24
N GLU A 35 -15.70 5.75 2.60
CA GLU A 35 -17.12 5.50 2.90
C GLU A 35 -17.47 4.01 2.76
N ARG A 36 -16.99 3.36 1.69
CA ARG A 36 -17.36 1.97 1.34
C ARG A 36 -16.57 0.91 2.09
N ALA A 37 -15.34 1.21 2.51
CA ALA A 37 -14.42 0.21 3.07
C ALA A 37 -13.89 0.57 4.46
N GLY A 38 -14.16 1.78 4.98
CA GLY A 38 -13.66 2.24 6.27
C GLY A 38 -14.20 1.49 7.48
N PHE A 39 -15.26 0.69 7.32
CA PHE A 39 -15.75 -0.20 8.37
C PHE A 39 -14.81 -1.40 8.62
N ILE A 40 -13.92 -1.70 7.68
CA ILE A 40 -13.01 -2.87 7.75
C ILE A 40 -11.84 -2.55 8.70
N ALA A 41 -11.21 -1.38 8.53
CA ALA A 41 -10.07 -0.91 9.31
C ALA A 41 -9.88 0.60 9.10
N PRO A 42 -9.08 1.30 9.94
CA PRO A 42 -8.79 2.70 9.72
C PRO A 42 -8.07 2.92 8.38
N VAL A 43 -8.36 4.05 7.75
CA VAL A 43 -7.87 4.40 6.41
C VAL A 43 -6.90 5.55 6.51
N THR A 44 -5.68 5.36 6.00
CA THR A 44 -4.69 6.43 5.81
C THR A 44 -4.47 6.67 4.33
N VAL A 45 -4.51 7.94 3.93
CA VAL A 45 -4.15 8.38 2.59
C VAL A 45 -2.71 8.87 2.63
N TYR A 46 -1.84 8.22 1.85
CA TYR A 46 -0.45 8.60 1.64
C TYR A 46 -0.22 8.79 0.13
N PRO A 47 -0.56 9.97 -0.41
CA PRO A 47 -0.55 10.20 -1.85
C PRO A 47 0.85 10.18 -2.45
N GLY A 48 0.92 9.81 -3.73
CA GLY A 48 2.16 9.79 -4.48
C GLY A 48 2.90 8.46 -4.41
N GLU A 49 4.08 8.45 -5.01
CA GLU A 49 4.92 7.28 -5.21
C GLU A 49 6.38 7.71 -5.01
N ASP A 50 7.20 6.84 -4.43
CA ASP A 50 8.62 7.07 -4.19
C ASP A 50 9.46 6.04 -4.94
N GLU A 51 9.12 5.78 -6.21
CA GLU A 51 9.67 4.65 -6.98
C GLU A 51 11.20 4.68 -7.10
N LEU A 52 11.78 5.84 -7.43
CA LEU A 52 13.24 5.97 -7.58
C LEU A 52 13.95 5.79 -6.24
N LEU A 53 13.36 6.29 -5.15
CA LEU A 53 13.90 6.10 -3.81
C LEU A 53 13.79 4.62 -3.38
N ALA A 54 12.65 3.98 -3.62
CA ALA A 54 12.42 2.56 -3.34
C ALA A 54 13.38 1.67 -4.13
N LEU A 55 13.66 2.02 -5.39
CA LEU A 55 14.63 1.33 -6.24
C LEU A 55 16.05 1.43 -5.68
N VAL A 56 16.50 2.64 -5.34
CA VAL A 56 17.81 2.87 -4.72
C VAL A 56 17.93 2.14 -3.38
N GLN A 57 16.88 2.19 -2.55
CA GLN A 57 16.85 1.49 -1.27
C GLN A 57 16.93 -0.03 -1.46
N GLY A 58 16.28 -0.59 -2.48
CA GLY A 58 16.42 -1.99 -2.86
C GLY A 58 17.85 -2.36 -3.22
N ALA A 59 18.49 -1.57 -4.09
CA ALA A 59 19.88 -1.76 -4.47
C ALA A 59 20.83 -1.70 -3.25
N ILE A 60 20.63 -0.73 -2.36
CA ILE A 60 21.44 -0.60 -1.13
C ILE A 60 21.29 -1.83 -0.23
N ARG A 61 20.08 -2.39 -0.08
CA ARG A 61 19.89 -3.60 0.75
C ARG A 61 20.69 -4.78 0.23
N VAL A 62 20.74 -4.97 -1.09
CA VAL A 62 21.56 -6.00 -1.73
C VAL A 62 23.05 -5.71 -1.56
N MET A 63 23.49 -4.48 -1.88
CA MET A 63 24.90 -4.09 -1.78
C MET A 63 25.46 -4.15 -0.34
N THR A 64 24.59 -4.03 0.67
CA THR A 64 24.95 -4.10 2.09
C THR A 64 24.75 -5.48 2.72
N GLY A 65 24.35 -6.49 1.94
CA GLY A 65 24.12 -7.86 2.43
C GLY A 65 22.90 -7.99 3.35
N LYS A 66 22.00 -7.00 3.38
CA LYS A 66 20.73 -7.07 4.12
C LYS A 66 19.66 -7.90 3.39
N GLU A 67 19.81 -8.05 2.08
CA GLU A 67 18.92 -8.82 1.20
C GLU A 67 19.79 -9.56 0.18
N GLU A 68 19.43 -10.81 -0.15
CA GLU A 68 20.10 -11.56 -1.21
C GLU A 68 19.58 -11.15 -2.58
N ALA A 69 20.48 -11.00 -3.56
CA ALA A 69 20.08 -10.72 -4.93
C ALA A 69 19.37 -11.94 -5.51
N MET A 70 18.12 -11.77 -5.98
CA MET A 70 17.40 -12.82 -6.71
C MET A 70 17.97 -12.96 -8.13
N VAL A 71 18.25 -14.20 -8.53
CA VAL A 71 18.62 -14.56 -9.92
C VAL A 71 17.39 -15.19 -10.57
N TYR A 72 16.88 -14.53 -11.62
CA TYR A 72 15.67 -14.93 -12.36
C TYR A 72 15.99 -15.84 -13.55
#